data_AF-W4NB46-F1
#
_entry.id   AF-W4NB46-F1
#
_cell.length_a   1.000
_cell.length_b   1.000
_cell.length_c   1.000
_cell.angle_alpha   90.00
_cell.angle_beta   90.00
_cell.angle_gamma   90.00
#
_symmetry.space_group_name_H-M   'P 1'
#
loop_
_entity.id
_entity.type
_entity.pdbx_description
1 polymer ?
#
loop_
_entity_poly.entity_id
_entity_poly.type
_entity_poly.pdbx_seq_one_letter_code
_entity_poly.pdbx_strand_id
1 'polypeptide(L)' 'MKDLLDPQPDLVEIAEALDIMSKPHRGSAWKNITDEPCTTIRQEAIWKTYGDGRLG' A
#
# COMPACT_ATOMS: atom_id res chain seq x y z
N MET A 1 -1.72 -1.62 -13.78
CA MET A 1 -1.03 -1.80 -12.47
C MET A 1 0.45 -1.47 -12.56
N LYS A 2 1.13 -1.77 -13.69
CA LYS A 2 2.49 -1.24 -13.97
C LYS A 2 2.56 0.29 -13.92
N ASP A 3 1.50 0.98 -14.33
CA ASP A 3 1.43 2.45 -14.36
C ASP A 3 1.42 3.10 -12.96
N LEU A 4 1.12 2.33 -11.90
CA LEU A 4 1.09 2.82 -10.52
C LEU A 4 2.42 2.67 -9.79
N LEU A 5 3.33 1.88 -10.34
CA LEU A 5 4.70 1.66 -9.86
C LEU A 5 5.73 2.20 -10.85
N ASP A 6 5.32 3.19 -11.66
CA ASP A 6 6.22 3.96 -12.53
C ASP A 6 6.16 5.43 -12.09
N PRO A 7 7.23 5.96 -11.47
CA PRO A 7 8.51 5.32 -11.22
C PRO A 7 8.43 4.18 -10.20
N GLN A 8 9.37 3.22 -10.32
CA GLN A 8 9.50 2.11 -9.37
C GLN A 8 9.66 2.63 -7.95
N PRO A 9 8.92 2.08 -6.98
CA PRO A 9 9.05 2.47 -5.59
C PRO A 9 10.45 2.09 -5.09
N ASP A 10 11.06 2.98 -4.31
CA ASP A 10 12.32 2.67 -3.64
C ASP A 10 12.08 1.81 -2.38
N LEU A 11 13.17 1.39 -1.73
CA LEU A 11 13.08 0.55 -0.53
C LEU A 11 12.39 1.25 0.65
N VAL A 12 12.46 2.58 0.73
CA VAL A 12 11.82 3.37 1.78
C VAL A 12 10.32 3.37 1.56
N GLU A 13 9.88 3.65 0.34
CA GLU A 13 8.47 3.66 -0.04
C GLU A 13 7.83 2.27 0.09
N ILE A 14 8.58 1.21 -0.23
CA ILE A 14 8.16 -0.16 0.03
C ILE A 14 7.98 -0.40 1.54
N ALA A 15 8.96 -0.03 2.36
CA ALA A 15 8.88 -0.22 3.80
C ALA A 15 7.70 0.55 4.42
N GLU A 16 7.47 1.80 4.00
CA GLU A 16 6.34 2.62 4.47
C GLU A 16 4.99 2.01 4.07
N ALA A 17 4.85 1.57 2.82
CA ALA A 17 3.63 0.92 2.36
C ALA A 17 3.36 -0.37 3.13
N LEU A 18 4.39 -1.18 3.40
CA LEU A 18 4.26 -2.39 4.19
C LEU A 18 3.91 -2.11 5.66
N ASP A 19 4.55 -1.11 6.29
CA ASP A 19 4.27 -0.71 7.68
C ASP A 19 2.83 -0.22 7.85
N ILE A 20 2.36 0.64 6.94
CA ILE A 20 0.97 1.15 6.97
C ILE A 20 -0.04 0.02 6.75
N MET A 21 0.22 -0.88 5.80
CA MET A 21 -0.65 -2.03 5.52
C MET A 21 -0.57 -3.12 6.60
N SER A 22 0.47 -3.13 7.45
CA SER A 22 0.59 -4.04 8.59
C SER A 22 -0.25 -3.65 9.81
N LYS A 23 -0.68 -2.38 9.87
CA LYS A 23 -1.51 -1.83 10.94
C LYS A 23 -3.00 -1.94 10.58
N PRO A 24 -3.92 -1.81 11.54
CA PRO A 24 -5.34 -1.60 11.22
C PRO A 24 -5.47 -0.38 10.31
N HIS A 25 -5.89 -0.61 9.07
CA HIS A 25 -6.06 0.40 8.04
C HIS A 25 -7.36 0.16 7.28
N ARG A 26 -7.91 1.21 6.68
CA ARG A 26 -8.99 1.05 5.69
C ARG A 26 -8.39 1.17 4.30
N GLY A 27 -8.80 0.26 3.42
CA GLY A 27 -8.46 0.34 2.00
C GLY A 27 -8.92 1.68 1.40
N SER A 28 -8.22 2.13 0.38
CA SER A 28 -8.48 3.37 -0.38
C SER A 28 -9.92 3.53 -0.87
N ALA A 29 -10.65 2.42 -0.97
CA ALA A 29 -12.07 2.38 -1.31
C ALA A 29 -13.01 2.88 -0.18
N TRP A 30 -12.53 3.05 1.05
CA TRP A 30 -13.35 3.33 2.24
C TRP A 30 -13.17 4.77 2.78
N LYS A 31 -13.32 5.75 1.90
CA LYS A 31 -12.81 7.12 2.10
C LYS A 31 -13.53 8.02 3.13
N ASN A 32 -14.55 7.58 3.88
CA ASN A 32 -15.56 8.55 4.36
C ASN A 32 -16.06 8.48 5.83
N ILE A 33 -15.46 7.76 6.79
CA ILE A 33 -16.12 7.64 8.13
C ILE A 33 -15.22 7.84 9.38
N THR A 34 -13.88 7.80 9.32
CA THR A 34 -13.07 7.84 10.56
C THR A 34 -11.70 8.51 10.40
N ASP A 35 -11.11 8.98 11.51
CA ASP A 35 -9.71 9.42 11.67
C ASP A 35 -8.67 8.29 11.49
N GLU A 36 -9.06 7.13 10.93
CA GLU A 36 -8.14 6.04 10.68
C GLU A 36 -7.30 6.33 9.43
N PRO A 37 -6.00 5.97 9.43
CA PRO A 37 -5.16 6.12 8.26
C PRO A 37 -5.73 5.30 7.10
N CYS A 38 -6.18 6.01 6.06
CA CYS A 38 -6.60 5.42 4.80
C CYS A 38 -5.36 5.18 3.93
N THR A 39 -5.23 3.96 3.39
CA THR A 39 -4.13 3.66 2.46
C THR A 39 -4.38 4.27 1.10
N THR A 40 -3.30 4.58 0.39
CA THR A 40 -3.37 5.06 -1.00
C THR A 40 -3.40 3.90 -1.98
N ILE A 41 -3.93 4.13 -3.17
CA ILE A 41 -3.91 3.15 -4.28
C ILE A 41 -2.47 2.70 -4.59
N ARG A 42 -1.48 3.59 -4.43
CA ARG A 42 -0.07 3.26 -4.61
C ARG A 42 0.46 2.35 -3.50
N GLN A 43 0.17 2.64 -2.24
CA GLN A 43 0.54 1.76 -1.12
C GLN A 43 -0.11 0.37 -1.25
N GLU A 44 -1.37 0.31 -1.67
CA GLU A 44 -2.01 -0.98 -1.97
C GLU A 44 -1.35 -1.70 -3.15
N ALA A 45 -0.94 -1.00 -4.20
CA ALA A 45 -0.24 -1.60 -5.33
C ALA A 45 1.15 -2.11 -4.93
N ILE A 46 1.85 -1.37 -4.07
CA ILE A 46 3.13 -1.77 -3.49
C ILE A 46 2.93 -3.00 -2.60
N TRP A 47 1.97 -3.00 -1.69
CA TRP A 47 1.70 -4.16 -0.83
C TRP A 47 1.26 -5.40 -1.63
N LYS A 48 0.42 -5.24 -2.65
CA LYS A 48 0.06 -6.36 -3.56
C LYS A 48 1.26 -6.91 -4.32
N THR A 49 2.29 -6.11 -4.55
CA THR A 49 3.50 -6.50 -5.30
C THR A 49 4.59 -7.07 -4.38
N TYR A 50 4.77 -6.52 -3.17
CA TYR A 50 5.90 -6.82 -2.29
C TYR A 50 5.51 -7.42 -0.93
N GLY A 51 4.24 -7.33 -0.52
CA GLY A 51 3.75 -7.71 0.82
C GLY A 51 2.79 -8.92 0.87
N ASP A 52 2.04 -9.19 -0.19
CA ASP A 52 0.99 -10.24 -0.26
C ASP A 52 1.52 -11.68 -0.39
N GLY A 53 2.71 -11.99 0.16
CA GLY A 53 3.24 -13.35 0.22
C GLY A 53 3.51 -14.05 -1.12
N ARG A 54 3.44 -13.36 -2.26
CA ARG A 54 3.71 -13.91 -3.61
C ARG A 54 5.20 -14.00 -3.99
N LEU A 55 6.09 -13.81 -3.03
CA LEU A 55 7.50 -14.20 -3.15
C LEU A 55 7.67 -15.63 -2.61
N GLY A 56 6.92 -16.57 -3.20
CA GLY A 56 7.02 -18.01 -3.00
C GLY A 56 6.91 -18.71 -4.34
#